data_AF-A0A942V0G1-F1
#
_entry.id   AF-A0A942V0G1-F1
#
_cell.length_a   1.000
_cell.length_b   1.000
_cell.length_c   1.000
_cell.angle_alpha   90.00
_cell.angle_beta   90.00
_cell.angle_gamma   90.00
#
_symmetry.space_group_name_H-M   'P 1'
#
loop_
_entity.id
_entity.type
_entity.pdbx_description
1 polymer ?
#
loop_
_entity_poly.entity_id
_entity_poly.type
_entity_poly.pdbx_seq_one_letter_code
_entity_poly.pdbx_strand_id
1 'polypeptide(L)'
;MSLKELKTFDYILIIAIVAVLGIGLLVYLGKNKFNKTPVEATKKIAFQVMLKSVSVTDNEMPFKIGDEAFITIRNVPYTKLKIIDSLYQTKKTMVPTNDPKQPFIVTEDYSQPYQYDFIVTLVDEAKITKDGPVVGGNKIKIGLPIVLEGFNYRVGGTISNVQIINNKDLEAINKYVNEALKNQETKKTNQAEETVKKEADTEQSEKK
;
A
#
# COMPACT_ATOMS: atom_id res chain seq x y z
N MET A 1 -40.59 -42.65 -37.68
CA MET A 1 -39.87 -42.01 -38.81
C MET A 1 -38.66 -42.89 -39.11
N SER A 2 -38.63 -43.51 -40.28
CA SER A 2 -37.66 -44.55 -40.65
C SER A 2 -36.25 -43.98 -40.81
N LEU A 3 -35.27 -44.44 -40.02
CA LEU A 3 -33.86 -44.05 -40.10
C LEU A 3 -33.14 -44.74 -41.26
N LYS A 4 -33.54 -44.50 -42.50
CA LYS A 4 -32.78 -45.00 -43.65
C LYS A 4 -32.51 -43.88 -44.66
N GLU A 5 -31.21 -43.76 -44.97
CA GLU A 5 -30.56 -42.94 -46.02
C GLU A 5 -30.09 -41.52 -45.66
N LEU A 6 -29.36 -41.36 -44.55
CA LEU A 6 -28.48 -40.20 -44.36
C LEU A 6 -27.14 -40.43 -45.07
N LYS A 7 -26.64 -39.45 -45.83
CA LYS A 7 -25.31 -39.51 -46.46
C LYS A 7 -24.23 -39.33 -45.39
N THR A 8 -23.01 -39.81 -45.64
CA THR A 8 -21.86 -39.66 -44.70
C THR A 8 -21.66 -38.20 -44.25
N PHE A 9 -21.93 -37.24 -45.14
CA PHE A 9 -21.86 -35.81 -44.85
C PHE A 9 -22.89 -35.35 -43.79
N ASP A 10 -24.10 -35.90 -43.79
CA ASP A 10 -25.15 -35.54 -42.84
C ASP A 10 -24.80 -36.00 -41.42
N TYR A 11 -24.13 -37.14 -41.28
CA TYR A 11 -23.61 -37.61 -39.99
C TYR A 11 -22.53 -36.67 -39.44
N ILE A 12 -21.62 -36.17 -40.29
CA ILE A 12 -20.59 -35.21 -39.88
C ILE A 12 -21.23 -33.90 -39.40
N LEU A 13 -22.25 -33.42 -40.10
CA LEU A 13 -22.99 -32.22 -39.71
C LEU A 13 -23.69 -32.40 -38.35
N ILE A 14 -24.36 -33.54 -38.14
CA ILE A 14 -25.04 -33.84 -36.87
C ILE A 14 -24.04 -33.92 -35.72
N ILE A 15 -22.90 -34.58 -35.91
CA ILE A 15 -21.84 -34.66 -34.89
C ILE A 15 -21.28 -33.27 -34.56
N ALA A 16 -21.07 -32.42 -35.57
CA ALA A 16 -20.60 -31.05 -35.35
C ALA A 16 -21.62 -30.23 -34.54
N ILE A 17 -22.91 -30.33 -34.86
CA ILE A 17 -23.98 -29.65 -34.11
C ILE A 17 -24.05 -30.15 -32.66
N VAL A 18 -23.98 -31.47 -32.45
CA VAL A 18 -23.98 -32.06 -31.10
C VAL A 18 -22.74 -31.63 -30.30
N ALA A 19 -21.57 -31.53 -30.94
CA ALA A 19 -20.35 -31.05 -30.29
C ALA A 19 -20.49 -29.58 -29.86
N VAL A 20 -21.03 -28.71 -30.72
CA VAL A 20 -21.28 -27.30 -30.39
C VAL A 20 -22.29 -27.17 -29.25
N LEU A 21 -23.38 -27.95 -29.29
CA LEU A 21 -24.37 -27.97 -28.20
C LEU A 21 -23.78 -28.51 -26.90
N GLY A 22 -22.92 -29.53 -26.95
CA GLY A 22 -22.23 -30.08 -25.78
C GLY A 22 -21.28 -29.06 -25.14
N ILE A 23 -20.50 -28.35 -25.96
CA ILE A 23 -19.62 -27.26 -25.50
C ILE A 23 -20.47 -26.11 -24.93
N GLY A 24 -21.54 -25.71 -25.61
CA GLY A 24 -22.48 -24.69 -25.14
C GLY A 24 -23.14 -25.06 -23.81
N LEU A 25 -23.50 -26.33 -23.62
CA LEU A 25 -24.07 -26.85 -22.38
C LEU A 25 -23.03 -26.88 -21.25
N LEU A 26 -21.79 -27.28 -21.53
CA LEU A 26 -20.68 -27.21 -20.56
C LEU A 26 -20.40 -25.77 -20.09
N VAL A 27 -20.49 -24.81 -21.02
CA VAL A 27 -20.38 -23.37 -20.75
C VAL A 27 -21.56 -22.88 -19.92
N TYR A 28 -22.78 -23.27 -20.28
CA TYR A 28 -23.99 -22.90 -19.55
C TYR A 28 -24.01 -23.46 -18.11
N LEU A 29 -23.53 -24.69 -17.91
CA LEU A 29 -23.39 -25.30 -16.57
C LEU A 29 -22.20 -24.75 -15.76
N GLY A 30 -21.45 -23.78 -16.29
CA GLY A 30 -20.35 -23.14 -15.58
C GLY A 30 -19.16 -24.06 -15.29
N LYS A 31 -19.04 -25.21 -15.97
CA LYS A 31 -17.95 -26.19 -15.77
C LYS A 31 -16.66 -25.83 -16.54
N ASN A 32 -16.55 -24.60 -16.99
CA ASN A 32 -15.43 -24.09 -17.78
C ASN A 32 -14.21 -23.83 -16.88
N LYS A 33 -13.40 -24.86 -16.64
CA LYS A 33 -12.12 -24.74 -15.89
C LYS A 33 -10.98 -24.11 -16.71
N PHE A 34 -11.25 -23.07 -17.49
CA PHE A 34 -10.23 -22.42 -18.33
C PHE A 34 -9.38 -21.36 -17.59
N ASN A 35 -9.69 -21.06 -16.32
CA ASN A 35 -8.92 -20.09 -15.53
C ASN A 35 -7.85 -20.81 -14.67
N LYS A 36 -6.58 -20.64 -15.04
CA LYS A 36 -5.40 -21.30 -14.41
C LYS A 36 -5.02 -20.79 -13.01
N THR A 37 -5.90 -20.07 -12.31
CA THR A 37 -5.71 -19.84 -10.86
C THR A 37 -7.09 -19.61 -10.25
N PRO A 38 -7.52 -20.45 -9.29
CA PRO A 38 -8.71 -20.12 -8.51
C PRO A 38 -8.43 -18.79 -7.80
N VAL A 39 -9.16 -17.75 -8.17
CA VAL A 39 -9.23 -16.52 -7.38
C VAL A 39 -10.10 -16.87 -6.19
N GLU A 40 -9.50 -16.99 -5.01
CA GLU A 40 -10.19 -17.55 -3.84
C GLU A 40 -11.13 -16.53 -3.18
N ALA A 41 -10.89 -15.23 -3.37
CA ALA A 41 -11.81 -14.10 -3.14
C ALA A 41 -11.05 -12.77 -3.35
N THR A 42 -11.78 -11.66 -3.56
CA THR A 42 -11.22 -10.32 -3.38
C THR A 42 -11.26 -9.97 -1.90
N LYS A 43 -10.12 -9.59 -1.31
CA LYS A 43 -10.01 -9.16 0.09
C LYS A 43 -9.21 -7.86 0.19
N LYS A 44 -9.47 -7.07 1.23
CA LYS A 44 -8.64 -5.90 1.54
C LYS A 44 -7.30 -6.35 2.10
N ILE A 45 -6.24 -5.71 1.65
CA ILE A 45 -4.87 -5.92 2.12
C ILE A 45 -4.28 -4.61 2.60
N ALA A 46 -3.43 -4.67 3.62
CA ALA A 46 -2.54 -3.60 4.02
C ALA A 46 -1.13 -4.05 3.68
N PHE A 47 -0.33 -3.20 3.09
CA PHE A 47 1.07 -3.48 2.91
C PHE A 47 1.91 -2.26 3.25
N GLN A 48 3.10 -2.53 3.77
CA GLN A 48 4.03 -1.53 4.22
C GLN A 48 5.16 -1.39 3.22
N VAL A 49 5.55 -0.15 2.97
CA VAL A 49 6.61 0.23 2.06
C VAL A 49 7.69 0.89 2.87
N MET A 50 8.86 0.27 2.89
CA MET A 50 10.06 0.84 3.49
C MET A 50 10.71 1.76 2.46
N LEU A 51 10.85 3.04 2.80
CA LEU A 51 11.60 4.03 2.05
C LEU A 51 12.85 4.34 2.85
N LYS A 52 14.04 4.16 2.26
CA LYS A 52 15.31 4.34 2.97
C LYS A 52 15.98 5.62 2.52
N SER A 53 16.58 6.35 3.47
CA SER A 53 17.39 7.54 3.22
C SER A 53 16.66 8.62 2.41
N VAL A 54 15.37 8.81 2.66
CA VAL A 54 14.59 9.84 1.97
C VAL A 54 15.03 11.20 2.50
N SER A 55 15.46 12.06 1.58
CA SER A 55 15.87 13.42 1.92
C SER A 55 14.65 14.32 1.95
N VAL A 56 14.34 14.89 3.12
CA VAL A 56 13.20 15.78 3.34
C VAL A 56 13.70 17.07 3.98
N THR A 57 13.59 18.17 3.23
CA THR A 57 13.98 19.52 3.65
C THR A 57 12.77 20.45 3.80
N ASP A 58 11.58 19.94 3.53
CA ASP A 58 10.33 20.67 3.66
C ASP A 58 9.92 20.79 5.14
N ASN A 59 9.10 21.78 5.46
CA ASN A 59 8.56 22.01 6.80
C ASN A 59 7.50 20.97 7.18
N GLU A 60 6.92 20.29 6.19
CA GLU A 60 5.92 19.25 6.40
C GLU A 60 6.41 17.89 5.90
N MET A 61 6.04 16.83 6.62
CA MET A 61 6.33 15.47 6.20
C MET A 61 5.53 15.11 4.93
N PRO A 62 6.15 14.48 3.92
CA PRO A 62 5.53 14.28 2.60
C PRO A 62 4.41 13.22 2.61
N PHE A 63 4.46 12.24 3.52
CA PHE A 63 3.50 11.13 3.57
C PHE A 63 2.47 11.37 4.67
N LYS A 64 1.36 12.03 4.34
CA LYS A 64 0.31 12.32 5.33
C LYS A 64 -0.75 11.22 5.34
N ILE A 65 -1.28 10.97 6.52
CA ILE A 65 -2.34 9.99 6.71
C ILE A 65 -3.62 10.53 6.05
N GLY A 66 -4.28 9.70 5.26
CA GLY A 66 -5.48 10.07 4.51
C GLY A 66 -5.24 10.45 3.05
N ASP A 67 -4.01 10.83 2.70
CA ASP A 67 -3.65 11.23 1.33
C ASP A 67 -3.66 10.03 0.37
N GLU A 68 -3.88 10.33 -0.90
CA GLU A 68 -3.77 9.36 -1.99
C GLU A 68 -2.35 9.38 -2.58
N ALA A 69 -1.77 8.20 -2.73
CA ALA A 69 -0.47 8.01 -3.38
C ALA A 69 -0.60 6.99 -4.51
N PHE A 70 0.01 7.28 -5.65
CA PHE A 70 0.18 6.32 -6.72
C PHE A 70 1.34 5.38 -6.42
N ILE A 71 1.16 4.11 -6.75
CA ILE A 71 2.28 3.17 -6.81
C ILE A 71 2.66 2.88 -8.26
N THR A 72 3.96 2.90 -8.50
CA THR A 72 4.56 2.43 -9.76
C THR A 72 5.36 1.17 -9.47
N ILE A 73 5.03 0.09 -10.16
CA ILE A 73 5.76 -1.19 -10.05
C ILE A 73 6.37 -1.45 -11.42
N ARG A 74 7.68 -1.75 -11.49
CA ARG A 74 8.39 -1.99 -12.76
C ARG A 74 8.17 -0.88 -13.81
N ASN A 75 8.19 0.38 -13.38
CA ASN A 75 7.96 1.56 -14.22
C ASN A 75 6.57 1.62 -14.90
N VAL A 76 5.59 0.88 -14.37
CA VAL A 76 4.19 0.95 -14.79
C VAL A 76 3.37 1.57 -13.65
N PRO A 77 2.67 2.70 -13.88
CA PRO A 77 1.78 3.27 -12.88
C PRO A 77 0.55 2.36 -12.72
N TYR A 78 0.18 2.03 -11.48
CA TYR A 78 -0.92 1.11 -11.21
C TYR A 78 -2.21 1.82 -10.83
N THR A 79 -2.25 2.31 -9.60
CA THR A 79 -3.48 2.82 -9.00
C THR A 79 -3.13 3.79 -7.89
N LYS A 80 -4.12 4.62 -7.55
CA LYS A 80 -4.12 5.43 -6.35
C LYS A 80 -4.46 4.56 -5.15
N LEU A 81 -3.67 4.66 -4.10
CA LEU A 81 -3.84 3.97 -2.85
C LEU A 81 -3.91 4.98 -1.72
N LYS A 82 -4.71 4.67 -0.70
CA LYS A 82 -4.82 5.52 0.48
C LYS A 82 -3.71 5.21 1.48
N ILE A 83 -3.02 6.25 1.95
CA ILE A 83 -2.09 6.15 3.07
C ILE A 83 -2.88 6.07 4.36
N ILE A 84 -2.71 4.98 5.10
CA ILE A 84 -3.35 4.81 6.42
C ILE A 84 -2.39 5.13 7.55
N ASP A 85 -1.09 4.93 7.37
CA ASP A 85 -0.11 5.20 8.42
C ASP A 85 1.23 5.59 7.80
N SER A 86 1.97 6.45 8.49
CA SER A 86 3.32 6.84 8.11
C SER A 86 4.16 6.99 9.37
N LEU A 87 5.15 6.12 9.50
CA LEU A 87 6.17 6.17 10.53
C LEU A 87 7.49 6.61 9.90
N TYR A 88 8.27 7.38 10.63
CA TYR A 88 9.59 7.80 10.19
C TYR A 88 10.59 7.75 11.34
N GLN A 89 11.86 7.54 10.98
CA GLN A 89 12.99 7.61 11.89
C GLN A 89 14.15 8.31 11.20
N THR A 90 14.89 9.10 11.95
CA THR A 90 16.18 9.65 11.52
C THR A 90 17.22 8.55 11.40
N LYS A 91 18.29 8.81 10.65
CA LYS A 91 19.39 7.87 10.58
C LYS A 91 20.09 7.75 11.93
N LYS A 92 20.29 6.51 12.34
CA LYS A 92 21.07 6.17 13.52
C LYS A 92 22.48 5.76 13.12
N THR A 93 23.44 6.19 13.91
CA THR A 93 24.85 5.82 13.79
C THR A 93 25.35 5.23 15.10
N MET A 94 26.39 4.40 14.98
CA MET A 94 27.04 3.79 16.12
C MET A 94 28.30 4.58 16.45
N VAL A 95 28.38 5.11 17.67
CA VAL A 95 29.51 5.91 18.13
C VAL A 95 30.29 5.12 19.18
N PRO A 96 31.61 5.00 19.05
CA PRO A 96 32.43 4.38 20.09
C PRO A 96 32.43 5.25 21.34
N THR A 97 32.44 4.61 22.51
CA THR A 97 32.58 5.29 23.79
C THR A 97 33.74 4.70 24.58
N ASN A 98 34.18 5.42 25.61
CA ASN A 98 35.29 5.03 26.47
C ASN A 98 34.87 4.07 27.60
N ASP A 99 33.62 3.60 27.62
CA ASP A 99 33.15 2.61 28.59
C ASP A 99 33.50 1.18 28.13
N PRO A 100 34.36 0.43 28.86
CA PRO A 100 34.72 -0.94 28.52
C PRO A 100 33.54 -1.92 28.53
N LYS A 101 32.45 -1.62 29.25
CA LYS A 101 31.26 -2.49 29.33
C LYS A 101 30.24 -2.23 28.23
N GLN A 102 30.20 -1.02 27.69
CA GLN A 102 29.38 -0.66 26.55
C GLN A 102 30.22 0.12 25.55
N PRO A 103 31.09 -0.53 24.77
CA PRO A 103 32.04 0.17 23.90
C PRO A 103 31.38 0.96 22.76
N PHE A 104 30.08 0.77 22.53
CA PHE A 104 29.32 1.44 21.48
C PHE A 104 27.95 1.89 21.98
N ILE A 105 27.53 3.07 21.53
CA ILE A 105 26.16 3.58 21.71
C ILE A 105 25.53 3.85 20.34
N VAL A 106 24.22 3.63 20.24
CA VAL A 106 23.44 3.99 19.04
C VAL A 106 22.79 5.35 19.30
N THR A 107 23.13 6.34 18.48
CA THR A 107 22.59 7.70 18.56
C THR A 107 22.12 8.17 17.19
N GLU A 108 21.33 9.25 17.15
CA GLU A 108 20.97 9.90 15.89
C GLU A 108 22.19 10.51 15.21
N ASP A 109 22.23 10.43 13.88
CA ASP A 109 23.30 10.96 13.04
C ASP A 109 23.02 12.41 12.62
N TYR A 110 23.56 13.35 13.39
CA TYR A 110 23.44 14.79 13.12
C TYR A 110 24.17 15.24 11.86
N SER A 111 25.02 14.41 11.24
CA SER A 111 25.63 14.75 9.94
C SER A 111 24.64 14.65 8.78
N GLN A 112 23.52 13.94 8.98
CA GLN A 112 22.47 13.72 7.99
C GLN A 112 21.09 14.15 8.52
N PRO A 113 20.90 15.42 8.92
CA PRO A 113 19.72 15.88 9.66
C PRO A 113 18.42 15.79 8.86
N TYR A 114 18.50 15.81 7.53
CA TYR A 114 17.36 15.77 6.61
C TYR A 114 17.12 14.38 6.01
N GLN A 115 17.79 13.34 6.50
CA GLN A 115 17.59 11.98 6.00
C GLN A 115 16.76 11.15 6.96
N TYR A 116 15.69 10.58 6.42
CA TYR A 116 14.73 9.79 7.16
C TYR A 116 14.49 8.46 6.46
N ASP A 117 14.33 7.42 7.28
CA ASP A 117 13.79 6.14 6.86
C ASP A 117 12.30 6.12 7.20
N PHE A 118 11.45 5.86 6.21
CA PHE A 118 9.99 5.84 6.36
C PHE A 118 9.43 4.43 6.23
N ILE A 119 8.36 4.16 6.96
CA ILE A 119 7.46 3.03 6.76
C ILE A 119 6.08 3.59 6.45
N VAL A 120 5.65 3.47 5.21
CA VAL A 120 4.34 3.96 4.75
C VAL A 120 3.42 2.76 4.58
N THR A 121 2.26 2.78 5.23
CA THR A 121 1.26 1.72 5.13
C THR A 121 0.16 2.14 4.16
N LEU A 122 -0.08 1.29 3.16
CA LEU A 122 -1.06 1.48 2.09
C LEU A 122 -2.13 0.39 2.17
N VAL A 123 -3.36 0.72 1.79
CA VAL A 123 -4.48 -0.23 1.72
C VAL A 123 -5.02 -0.32 0.31
N ASP A 124 -5.30 -1.56 -0.12
CA ASP A 124 -5.97 -1.84 -1.40
C ASP A 124 -6.85 -3.10 -1.33
N GLU A 125 -7.65 -3.31 -2.37
CA GLU A 125 -8.38 -4.56 -2.62
C GLU A 125 -7.56 -5.47 -3.55
N ALA A 126 -7.20 -6.65 -3.04
CA ALA A 126 -6.42 -7.63 -3.77
C ALA A 126 -7.20 -8.92 -4.03
N LYS A 127 -6.93 -9.53 -5.19
CA LYS A 127 -7.36 -10.90 -5.49
C LYS A 127 -6.43 -11.87 -4.79
N ILE A 128 -6.94 -12.66 -3.85
CA ILE A 128 -6.15 -13.68 -3.16
C ILE A 128 -6.02 -14.90 -4.07
N THR A 129 -4.78 -15.28 -4.34
CA THR A 129 -4.42 -16.48 -5.10
C THR A 129 -3.55 -17.39 -4.25
N LYS A 130 -3.34 -18.63 -4.70
CA LYS A 130 -2.41 -19.59 -4.04
C LYS A 130 -0.99 -19.04 -3.85
N ASP A 131 -0.56 -18.15 -4.75
CA ASP A 131 0.78 -17.57 -4.74
C ASP A 131 0.90 -16.30 -3.88
N GLY A 132 -0.21 -15.80 -3.33
CA GLY A 132 -0.30 -14.57 -2.56
C GLY A 132 -1.31 -13.56 -3.12
N PRO A 133 -1.41 -12.38 -2.48
CA PRO A 133 -2.29 -11.31 -2.94
C PRO A 133 -1.81 -10.70 -4.25
N VAL A 134 -2.75 -10.49 -5.18
CA VAL A 134 -2.50 -9.89 -6.48
C VAL A 134 -3.30 -8.60 -6.63
N VAL A 135 -2.60 -7.50 -6.87
CA VAL A 135 -3.15 -6.16 -7.11
C VAL A 135 -2.75 -5.73 -8.52
N GLY A 136 -3.72 -5.33 -9.35
CA GLY A 136 -3.45 -4.86 -10.72
C GLY A 136 -2.65 -5.85 -11.58
N GLY A 137 -2.76 -7.15 -11.32
CA GLY A 137 -1.98 -8.19 -12.01
C GLY A 137 -0.57 -8.43 -11.46
N ASN A 138 -0.13 -7.68 -10.44
CA ASN A 138 1.15 -7.89 -9.77
C ASN A 138 0.98 -8.59 -8.44
N LYS A 139 1.86 -9.55 -8.17
CA LYS A 139 1.94 -10.20 -6.87
C LYS A 139 2.56 -9.22 -5.89
N ILE A 140 1.84 -8.90 -4.82
CA ILE A 140 2.30 -8.02 -3.76
C ILE A 140 3.02 -8.89 -2.73
N LYS A 141 4.36 -8.80 -2.71
CA LYS A 141 5.23 -9.62 -1.85
C LYS A 141 6.32 -8.76 -1.22
N ILE A 142 6.80 -9.19 -0.06
CA ILE A 142 7.97 -8.61 0.60
C ILE A 142 9.16 -8.64 -0.37
N GLY A 143 9.89 -7.54 -0.44
CA GLY A 143 11.04 -7.35 -1.32
C GLY A 143 10.68 -6.83 -2.72
N LEU A 144 9.39 -6.70 -3.07
CA LEU A 144 8.99 -6.10 -4.34
C LEU A 144 9.41 -4.61 -4.36
N PRO A 145 10.25 -4.17 -5.32
CA PRO A 145 10.58 -2.77 -5.46
C PRO A 145 9.40 -2.01 -6.07
N ILE A 146 9.05 -0.89 -5.44
CA ILE A 146 7.98 -0.02 -5.89
C ILE A 146 8.42 1.44 -5.78
N VAL A 147 7.73 2.34 -6.48
CA VAL A 147 7.90 3.78 -6.34
C VAL A 147 6.58 4.34 -5.85
N LEU A 148 6.63 5.09 -4.75
CA LEU A 148 5.50 5.84 -4.22
C LEU A 148 5.53 7.26 -4.79
N GLU A 149 4.45 7.67 -5.42
CA GLU A 149 4.32 8.96 -6.09
C GLU A 149 3.09 9.70 -5.54
N GLY A 150 3.30 10.90 -5.03
CA GLY A 150 2.25 11.79 -4.54
C GLY A 150 2.31 13.12 -5.29
N PHE A 151 1.69 14.16 -4.73
CA PHE A 151 1.64 15.46 -5.37
C PHE A 151 3.03 16.11 -5.54
N ASN A 152 3.87 16.06 -4.51
CA ASN A 152 5.19 16.72 -4.48
C ASN A 152 6.36 15.74 -4.26
N TYR A 153 6.13 14.43 -4.38
CA TYR A 153 7.17 13.43 -4.13
C TYR A 153 7.08 12.25 -5.10
N ARG A 154 8.24 11.67 -5.40
CA ARG A 154 8.38 10.40 -6.11
C ARG A 154 9.57 9.65 -5.52
N VAL A 155 9.29 8.66 -4.68
CA VAL A 155 10.29 8.01 -3.83
C VAL A 155 10.28 6.50 -4.03
N GLY A 156 11.45 5.94 -4.29
CA GLY A 156 11.64 4.49 -4.41
C GLY A 156 11.64 3.80 -3.05
N GLY A 157 11.08 2.59 -3.01
CA GLY A 157 10.96 1.78 -1.81
C GLY A 157 10.87 0.30 -2.09
N THR A 158 10.80 -0.47 -1.02
CA THR A 158 10.54 -1.91 -1.08
C THR A 158 9.39 -2.27 -0.16
N ILE A 159 8.57 -3.22 -0.58
CA ILE A 159 7.54 -3.76 0.30
C ILE A 159 8.22 -4.52 1.45
N SER A 160 7.95 -4.11 2.69
CA SER A 160 8.53 -4.70 3.90
C SER A 160 7.57 -5.64 4.61
N ASN A 161 6.26 -5.45 4.46
CA ASN A 161 5.23 -6.27 5.08
C ASN A 161 3.96 -6.32 4.24
N VAL A 162 3.22 -7.42 4.29
CA VAL A 162 1.92 -7.60 3.62
C VAL A 162 0.99 -8.35 4.55
N GLN A 163 -0.18 -7.78 4.81
CA GLN A 163 -1.20 -8.32 5.71
C GLN A 163 -2.54 -8.37 4.99
N ILE A 164 -3.26 -9.48 5.14
CA ILE A 164 -4.64 -9.60 4.68
C ILE A 164 -5.52 -9.07 5.81
N ILE A 165 -6.24 -8.00 5.56
CA ILE A 165 -7.03 -7.33 6.60
C ILE A 165 -8.42 -7.97 6.63
N ASN A 166 -8.85 -8.43 7.80
CA ASN A 166 -10.24 -8.79 8.03
C ASN A 166 -11.02 -7.55 8.50
N ASN A 167 -12.34 -7.54 8.36
CA ASN A 167 -13.16 -6.35 8.63
C ASN A 167 -12.97 -5.76 10.05
N LYS A 168 -12.67 -6.58 11.08
CA LYS A 168 -12.36 -6.11 12.44
C LYS A 168 -11.03 -5.36 12.55
N ASP A 169 -10.04 -5.76 11.77
CA ASP A 169 -8.71 -5.15 11.80
C ASP A 169 -8.73 -3.79 11.10
N LEU A 170 -9.59 -3.62 10.07
CA LEU A 170 -9.86 -2.33 9.43
C LEU A 170 -10.45 -1.30 10.41
N GLU A 171 -11.39 -1.71 11.26
CA GLU A 171 -12.01 -0.82 12.25
C GLU A 171 -11.02 -0.37 13.32
N ALA A 172 -10.16 -1.29 13.80
CA ALA A 172 -9.09 -0.96 14.73
C ALA A 172 -8.09 0.01 14.10
N ILE A 173 -7.60 -0.28 12.89
CA ILE A 173 -6.70 0.62 12.14
C ILE A 173 -7.35 1.98 11.93
N ASN A 174 -8.59 2.04 11.45
CA ASN A 174 -9.30 3.30 11.24
C ASN A 174 -9.49 4.09 12.55
N LYS A 175 -9.71 3.41 13.69
CA LYS A 175 -9.78 4.06 14.99
C LYS A 175 -8.43 4.67 15.38
N TYR A 176 -7.33 3.92 15.29
CA TYR A 176 -5.98 4.43 15.54
C TYR A 176 -5.63 5.60 14.62
N VAL A 177 -5.99 5.51 13.34
CA VAL A 177 -5.80 6.56 12.35
C VAL A 177 -6.60 7.80 12.69
N ASN A 178 -7.88 7.66 13.02
CA ASN A 178 -8.72 8.79 13.39
C ASN A 178 -8.28 9.44 14.72
N GLU A 179 -7.76 8.66 15.67
CA GLU A 179 -7.15 9.18 16.89
C GLU A 179 -5.83 9.89 16.61
N ALA A 180 -4.98 9.36 15.73
CA ALA A 180 -3.74 10.00 15.30
C ALA A 180 -3.99 11.31 14.54
N LEU A 181 -4.97 11.33 13.62
CA LEU A 181 -5.40 12.52 12.89
C LEU A 181 -5.94 13.60 13.84
N LYS A 182 -6.83 13.24 14.77
CA LYS A 182 -7.31 14.17 15.81
C LYS A 182 -6.16 14.73 16.64
N ASN A 183 -5.22 13.89 17.07
CA ASN A 183 -4.07 14.34 17.85
C ASN A 183 -3.12 15.26 17.06
N GLN A 184 -3.03 15.10 15.74
CA GLN A 184 -2.30 16.03 14.88
C GLN A 184 -3.01 17.37 14.74
N GLU A 185 -4.34 17.37 14.64
CA GLU A 185 -5.16 18.60 14.63
C GLU A 185 -5.04 19.36 15.97
N THR A 186 -5.15 18.68 17.11
CA THR A 186 -5.02 19.33 18.43
C THR A 186 -3.63 19.94 18.65
N LYS A 187 -2.57 19.28 18.15
CA LYS A 187 -1.20 19.83 18.21
C LYS A 187 -1.02 21.07 17.34
N LYS A 188 -1.63 21.12 16.15
CA LYS A 188 -1.61 22.31 15.29
C LYS A 188 -2.34 23.49 15.92
N THR A 189 -3.49 23.26 16.55
CA THR A 189 -4.24 24.31 17.26
C THR A 189 -3.46 24.86 18.47
N ASN A 190 -2.84 23.99 19.26
CA ASN A 190 -2.07 24.41 20.43
C ASN A 190 -0.79 25.19 20.05
N GLN A 191 -0.13 24.84 18.94
CA GLN A 191 1.02 25.58 18.43
C GLN A 191 0.63 26.96 17.87
N ALA A 192 -0.54 27.06 17.21
CA ALA A 192 -1.07 28.35 16.77
C ALA A 192 -1.40 29.27 17.97
N GLU A 193 -1.97 28.74 19.05
CA GLU A 193 -2.29 29.49 20.26
C GLU A 193 -1.05 29.94 21.06
N GLU A 194 0.03 29.14 21.10
CA GLU A 194 1.31 29.54 21.71
C GLU A 194 2.05 30.63 20.91
N THR A 195 1.91 30.63 19.58
CA THR A 195 2.55 31.63 18.71
C THR A 195 1.85 32.98 18.87
N VAL A 196 0.52 33.00 18.93
CA VAL A 196 -0.28 34.22 19.16
C VAL A 196 -0.04 34.82 20.55
N LYS A 197 0.18 33.98 21.58
CA LYS A 197 0.51 34.47 22.93
C LYS A 197 1.91 35.08 23.01
N LYS A 198 2.90 34.51 22.33
CA LYS A 198 4.27 35.05 22.30
C LYS A 198 4.37 36.37 21.53
N GLU A 199 3.59 36.55 20.47
CA GLU A 199 3.51 37.83 19.75
C GLU A 199 2.84 38.92 20.60
N ALA A 200 1.77 38.59 21.33
CA ALA A 200 1.09 39.51 22.23
C ALA A 200 1.94 39.96 23.44
N ASP A 201 2.80 39.08 23.97
CA ASP A 201 3.71 39.41 25.08
C ASP A 201 4.91 40.25 24.60
N THR A 202 5.31 40.13 23.33
CA THR A 202 6.44 40.89 22.77
C THR A 202 6.04 42.35 22.50
N GLU A 203 4.83 42.60 21.98
CA GLU A 203 4.29 43.95 21.75
C GLU A 203 4.05 44.76 23.05
N GLN A 204 3.84 44.09 24.19
CA GLN A 204 3.69 44.77 25.49
C GLN A 204 5.04 45.15 26.14
N SER A 205 6.15 44.54 25.70
CA SER A 205 7.49 44.85 26.22
C SER A 205 8.16 46.04 25.53
N GLU A 206 7.76 46.38 24.30
CA GLU A 206 8.31 47.52 23.53
C GLU A 206 7.63 48.87 23.83
N LYS A 207 6.57 48.89 24.65
CA LYS A 207 5.83 50.12 25.03
C LYS A 207 6.13 50.63 26.45
N LYS A 208 7.21 50.19 27.09
CA LYS A 208 7.65 50.66 28.42
C LYS A 208 9.03 51.27 28.40
#